data_AF-A0A8S3QYM7-F1
#
_entry.id   AF-A0A8S3QYM7-F1
#
_cell.length_a   1.000
_cell.length_b   1.000
_cell.length_c   1.000
_cell.angle_alpha   90.00
_cell.angle_beta   90.00
_cell.angle_gamma   90.00
#
_symmetry.space_group_name_H-M   'P 1'
#
loop_
_entity.id
_entity.type
_entity.pdbx_description
1 polymer ?
#
loop_
_entity_poly.entity_id
_entity_poly.type
_entity_poly.pdbx_seq_one_letter_code
_entity_poly.pdbx_strand_id
1 'polypeptide(L)'
;MKFDDILKHIGEFGYYQKRLYLLLCLPAISTGCYMMMLVFVMHAPKHRCQIPGMNNDTYNVQNNQHASIINKTIPLSHDEIHKYDRCHYYQYRNNSRDRVKCSKWVYDTNTFTETFASKMNFVCDDAIKRSHAQMIFYGGVLVGDVSFGILSDKIGRKKTFLLSTIITLAMAVAVAFSQTFYVFVILEFMVGAAHHGGFMICCVMSLEYVGPSKRVLTGIPIHIFFAFGIMYIALMGYLLRNWFYVQLAVGAPFAVFLFYWWMIPESSRWLLSMGKYDDAEKIIQRIAKVNKKKIPSRMIDEKTLENPKTANVYHLFSTLEMTKRTIILLWNWIVIAMVYYGVTMHTGGNIGGNFYLNFFILAIVEVPAKLLVMATLNRAGRKKIHCFCMVVGGVACMCTIFTVIYGGDGKNCNH
;
A
#
# COMPACT_ATOMS: atom_id res chain seq x y z
N MET A 1 24.39 25.35 -18.46
CA MET A 1 23.40 25.58 -17.38
C MET A 1 22.69 24.28 -17.08
N LYS A 2 22.53 23.89 -15.80
CA LYS A 2 21.75 22.69 -15.44
C LYS A 2 20.28 23.07 -15.31
N PHE A 3 19.37 22.14 -15.56
CA PHE A 3 17.93 22.39 -15.37
C PHE A 3 17.60 22.87 -13.94
N ASP A 4 18.37 22.42 -12.96
CA ASP A 4 18.24 22.87 -11.56
C ASP A 4 18.47 24.37 -11.38
N ASP A 5 19.26 25.01 -12.24
CA ASP A 5 19.50 26.45 -12.19
C ASP A 5 18.30 27.23 -12.76
N ILE A 6 17.63 26.67 -13.77
CA ILE A 6 16.38 27.25 -14.31
C ILE A 6 15.30 27.27 -13.23
N LEU A 7 15.17 26.18 -12.45
CA LEU A 7 14.23 26.09 -11.34
C LEU A 7 14.48 27.15 -10.25
N LYS A 8 15.75 27.53 -10.00
CA LYS A 8 16.08 28.62 -9.07
C LYS A 8 15.57 29.97 -9.58
N HIS A 9 15.71 30.24 -10.88
CA HIS A 9 15.27 31.51 -11.48
C HIS A 9 13.74 31.67 -11.55
N ILE A 10 13.00 30.60 -11.87
CA ILE A 10 11.52 30.64 -11.90
C ILE A 10 10.86 30.50 -10.52
N GLY A 11 11.68 30.32 -9.47
CA GLY A 11 11.27 30.11 -8.09
C GLY A 11 11.17 28.62 -7.74
N GLU A 12 11.98 28.18 -6.77
CA GLU A 12 12.16 26.76 -6.44
C GLU A 12 10.88 26.05 -5.96
N PHE A 13 9.92 26.77 -5.39
CA PHE A 13 8.63 26.24 -4.92
C PHE A 13 7.54 27.34 -4.89
N GLY A 14 7.27 27.92 -6.06
CA GLY A 14 6.26 28.96 -6.26
C GLY A 14 4.81 28.44 -6.21
N TYR A 15 3.84 29.32 -6.47
CA TYR A 15 2.42 29.00 -6.39
C TYR A 15 2.02 27.91 -7.39
N TYR A 16 2.57 27.95 -8.61
CA TYR A 16 2.32 26.91 -9.60
C TYR A 16 2.79 25.53 -9.11
N GLN A 17 4.02 25.45 -8.60
CA GLN A 17 4.59 24.20 -8.08
C GLN A 17 3.81 23.67 -6.88
N LYS A 18 3.38 24.54 -5.96
CA LYS A 18 2.54 24.14 -4.81
C LYS A 18 1.22 23.52 -5.26
N ARG A 19 0.53 24.15 -6.21
CA ARG A 19 -0.73 23.61 -6.76
C ARG A 19 -0.50 22.29 -7.47
N LEU A 20 0.51 22.19 -8.32
CA LEU A 20 0.86 20.95 -9.02
C LEU A 20 1.23 19.83 -8.04
N TYR A 21 2.04 20.16 -7.03
CA TYR A 21 2.44 19.23 -5.99
C TYR A 21 1.24 18.63 -5.25
N LEU A 22 0.28 19.46 -4.84
CA LEU A 22 -0.95 18.98 -4.21
C LEU A 22 -1.72 18.01 -5.11
N LEU A 23 -1.86 18.31 -6.40
CA LEU A 23 -2.53 17.42 -7.36
C LEU A 23 -1.79 16.09 -7.55
N LEU A 24 -0.45 16.09 -7.48
CA LEU A 24 0.39 14.89 -7.54
C LEU A 24 0.40 14.09 -6.23
N CYS A 25 0.00 14.70 -5.11
CA CYS A 25 -0.10 14.01 -3.83
C CYS A 25 -1.44 13.29 -3.62
N LEU A 26 -2.52 13.72 -4.29
CA LEU A 26 -3.83 13.06 -4.17
C LEU A 26 -3.79 11.57 -4.57
N PRO A 27 -3.09 11.16 -5.65
CA PRO A 27 -2.90 9.75 -5.96
C PRO A 27 -2.06 8.97 -4.94
N ALA A 28 -1.39 9.62 -3.97
CA ALA A 28 -0.72 8.86 -2.91
C ALA A 28 -1.72 8.33 -1.88
N ILE A 29 -2.86 9.01 -1.67
CA ILE A 29 -3.95 8.55 -0.79
C ILE A 29 -4.47 7.21 -1.31
N SER A 30 -4.73 7.13 -2.62
CA SER A 30 -5.21 5.90 -3.24
C SER A 30 -4.22 4.74 -3.13
N THR A 31 -2.93 5.01 -3.19
CA THR A 31 -1.86 4.01 -2.98
C THR A 31 -1.88 3.43 -1.58
N GLY A 32 -2.07 4.28 -0.56
CA GLY A 32 -2.24 3.81 0.82
C GLY A 32 -3.41 2.84 0.96
N CYS A 33 -4.55 3.14 0.32
CA CYS A 33 -5.72 2.28 0.34
C CYS A 33 -5.45 0.91 -0.30
N TYR A 34 -4.95 0.87 -1.54
CA TYR A 34 -4.75 -0.40 -2.24
C TYR A 34 -3.67 -1.29 -1.62
N MET A 35 -2.59 -0.70 -1.12
CA MET A 35 -1.54 -1.47 -0.44
C MET A 35 -2.07 -2.22 0.78
N MET A 36 -3.10 -1.69 1.45
CA MET A 36 -3.72 -2.32 2.61
C MET A 36 -5.02 -3.06 2.29
N MET A 37 -5.59 -2.89 1.09
CA MET A 37 -6.89 -3.46 0.69
C MET A 37 -6.96 -4.97 0.92
N LEU A 38 -5.94 -5.71 0.46
CA LEU A 38 -5.92 -7.16 0.63
C LEU A 38 -5.88 -7.61 2.08
N VAL A 39 -5.37 -6.80 3.01
CA VAL A 39 -5.40 -7.14 4.43
C VAL A 39 -6.83 -7.16 4.97
N PHE A 40 -7.71 -6.29 4.45
CA PHE A 40 -9.13 -6.24 4.81
C PHE A 40 -9.91 -7.32 4.07
N VAL A 41 -9.71 -7.42 2.75
CA VAL A 41 -10.48 -8.32 1.87
C VAL A 41 -10.14 -9.79 2.10
N MET A 42 -8.89 -10.10 2.43
CA MET A 42 -8.43 -11.46 2.75
C MET A 42 -8.38 -11.72 4.26
N HIS A 43 -8.91 -10.85 5.11
CA HIS A 43 -9.04 -11.17 6.52
C HIS A 43 -9.97 -12.38 6.70
N ALA A 44 -9.55 -13.37 7.49
CA ALA A 44 -10.42 -14.48 7.87
C ALA A 44 -10.98 -14.18 9.27
N PRO A 45 -12.28 -13.87 9.39
CA PRO A 45 -12.91 -13.70 10.69
C PRO A 45 -12.79 -14.97 11.53
N LYS A 46 -13.06 -14.84 12.84
CA LYS A 46 -13.23 -16.01 13.71
C LYS A 46 -14.30 -16.91 13.10
N HIS A 47 -14.03 -18.20 13.04
CA HIS A 47 -14.89 -19.15 12.37
C HIS A 47 -14.90 -20.48 13.11
N ARG A 48 -15.95 -21.23 12.86
CA ARG A 48 -16.08 -22.63 13.26
C ARG A 48 -16.77 -23.40 12.14
N CYS A 49 -16.72 -24.71 12.23
CA CYS A 49 -17.42 -25.57 11.28
C CYS A 49 -18.94 -25.40 11.41
N GLN A 50 -19.63 -25.40 10.27
CA GLN A 50 -21.08 -25.46 10.24
C GLN A 50 -21.54 -26.84 10.73
N ILE A 51 -22.52 -26.87 11.62
CA ILE A 51 -23.08 -28.12 12.12
C ILE A 51 -23.86 -28.82 10.98
N PRO A 52 -23.52 -30.08 10.63
CA PRO A 52 -24.25 -30.81 9.60
C PRO A 52 -25.73 -30.97 9.95
N GLY A 53 -26.62 -30.68 8.99
CA GLY A 53 -28.07 -30.76 9.17
C GLY A 53 -28.72 -29.53 9.81
N MET A 54 -27.95 -28.52 10.24
CA MET A 54 -28.46 -27.26 10.79
C MET A 54 -28.32 -26.12 9.77
N ASN A 55 -29.42 -25.73 9.13
CA ASN A 55 -29.41 -24.68 8.12
C ASN A 55 -29.34 -23.26 8.70
N ASN A 56 -29.81 -23.05 9.93
CA ASN A 56 -29.83 -21.73 10.59
C ASN A 56 -28.68 -21.56 11.61
N ASP A 57 -27.54 -22.17 11.32
CA ASP A 57 -26.37 -22.16 12.18
C ASP A 57 -25.65 -20.80 12.12
N THR A 58 -25.42 -20.17 13.28
CA THR A 58 -24.71 -18.88 13.39
C THR A 58 -23.49 -19.01 14.29
N TYR A 59 -22.43 -18.26 14.01
CA TYR A 59 -21.22 -18.29 14.84
C TYR A 59 -21.51 -18.05 16.33
N ASN A 60 -22.30 -17.01 16.64
CA ASN A 60 -22.73 -16.72 18.00
C ASN A 60 -23.71 -17.77 18.53
N VAL A 61 -23.57 -18.10 19.81
CA VAL A 61 -24.45 -19.05 20.51
C VAL A 61 -25.83 -18.44 20.67
N GLN A 62 -26.81 -18.97 19.96
CA GLN A 62 -28.21 -18.55 20.06
C GLN A 62 -28.87 -18.96 21.38
N ASN A 63 -28.80 -20.25 21.75
CA ASN A 63 -29.48 -20.85 22.91
C ASN A 63 -28.60 -21.87 23.63
N ASN A 64 -28.94 -22.23 24.88
CA ASN A 64 -28.24 -23.27 25.67
C ASN A 64 -28.19 -24.63 24.95
N GLN A 65 -29.23 -24.98 24.19
CA GLN A 65 -29.26 -26.19 23.36
C GLN A 65 -28.22 -26.12 22.24
N HIS A 66 -28.11 -24.98 21.56
CA HIS A 66 -27.12 -24.75 20.52
C HIS A 66 -25.69 -24.85 21.09
N ALA A 67 -25.45 -24.29 22.28
CA ALA A 67 -24.18 -24.45 22.99
C ALA A 67 -23.83 -25.93 23.26
N SER A 68 -24.82 -26.70 23.70
CA SER A 68 -24.65 -28.14 23.96
C SER A 68 -24.31 -28.91 22.67
N ILE A 69 -24.97 -28.57 21.55
CA ILE A 69 -24.69 -29.19 20.25
C ILE A 69 -23.27 -28.85 19.82
N ILE A 70 -22.87 -27.58 19.84
CA ILE A 70 -21.50 -27.14 19.49
C ILE A 70 -20.46 -27.93 20.30
N ASN A 71 -20.64 -28.04 21.62
CA ASN A 71 -19.72 -28.79 22.50
C ASN A 71 -19.63 -30.29 22.16
N LYS A 72 -20.70 -30.87 21.61
CA LYS A 72 -20.75 -32.29 21.22
C LYS A 72 -20.18 -32.54 19.82
N THR A 73 -20.35 -31.61 18.89
CA THR A 73 -19.92 -31.76 17.50
C THR A 73 -18.55 -31.18 17.21
N ILE A 74 -18.10 -30.13 17.89
CA ILE A 74 -16.82 -29.49 17.56
C ILE A 74 -15.77 -29.87 18.62
N PRO A 75 -14.65 -30.52 18.23
CA PRO A 75 -13.57 -30.83 19.15
C PRO A 75 -12.95 -29.57 19.74
N LEU A 76 -12.36 -29.70 20.93
CA LEU A 76 -11.42 -28.71 21.42
C LEU A 76 -10.10 -28.84 20.65
N SER A 77 -9.49 -27.70 20.33
CA SER A 77 -8.19 -27.60 19.68
C SER A 77 -7.11 -28.24 20.55
N HIS A 78 -6.19 -28.98 19.94
CA HIS A 78 -5.02 -29.51 20.66
C HIS A 78 -3.99 -28.42 20.99
N ASP A 79 -3.93 -27.35 20.19
CA ASP A 79 -2.91 -26.31 20.29
C ASP A 79 -3.32 -25.13 21.20
N GLU A 80 -4.63 -24.94 21.41
CA GLU A 80 -5.16 -23.83 22.20
C GLU A 80 -6.15 -24.34 23.27
N ILE A 81 -5.78 -24.20 24.55
CA ILE A 81 -6.65 -24.55 25.68
C ILE A 81 -7.94 -23.71 25.60
N HIS A 82 -9.10 -24.37 25.76
CA HIS A 82 -10.44 -23.76 25.75
C HIS A 82 -10.91 -23.13 24.42
N LYS A 83 -10.29 -23.45 23.28
CA LYS A 83 -10.81 -23.05 21.96
C LYS A 83 -11.23 -24.25 21.14
N TYR A 84 -12.28 -24.10 20.35
CA TYR A 84 -12.72 -25.12 19.40
C TYR A 84 -11.73 -25.27 18.25
N ASP A 85 -11.56 -26.50 17.76
CA ASP A 85 -10.94 -26.79 16.47
C ASP A 85 -11.77 -26.10 15.37
N ARG A 86 -11.08 -25.43 14.46
CA ARG A 86 -11.69 -24.62 13.40
C ARG A 86 -11.83 -25.40 12.09
N CYS A 87 -11.22 -26.58 12.01
CA CYS A 87 -11.03 -27.33 10.77
C CYS A 87 -11.63 -28.73 10.77
N HIS A 88 -11.95 -29.27 11.95
CA HIS A 88 -12.58 -30.57 12.08
C HIS A 88 -13.85 -30.51 12.92
N TYR A 89 -14.76 -31.44 12.64
CA TYR A 89 -15.92 -31.71 13.46
C TYR A 89 -16.05 -33.22 13.67
N TYR A 90 -16.81 -33.61 14.70
CA TYR A 90 -17.12 -34.99 15.01
C TYR A 90 -18.32 -35.47 14.21
N GLN A 91 -18.12 -36.57 13.49
CA GLN A 91 -19.20 -37.33 12.89
C GLN A 91 -19.43 -38.60 13.72
N TYR A 92 -20.68 -38.82 14.14
CA TYR A 92 -21.05 -40.01 14.89
C TYR A 92 -21.49 -41.11 13.91
N ARG A 93 -20.77 -42.22 13.88
CA ARG A 93 -21.11 -43.39 13.06
C ARG A 93 -20.97 -44.65 13.92
N ASN A 94 -22.04 -45.42 14.08
CA ASN A 94 -22.05 -46.69 14.84
C ASN A 94 -21.27 -46.64 16.18
N ASN A 95 -21.57 -45.66 17.04
CA ASN A 95 -20.92 -45.43 18.34
C ASN A 95 -19.44 -45.02 18.34
N SER A 96 -18.75 -44.93 17.19
CA SER A 96 -17.44 -44.27 17.10
C SER A 96 -17.59 -42.77 16.81
N ARG A 97 -16.66 -41.98 17.34
CA ARG A 97 -16.61 -40.53 17.18
C ARG A 97 -15.41 -40.18 16.31
N ASP A 98 -15.64 -40.09 15.01
CA ASP A 98 -14.57 -39.87 14.03
C ASP A 98 -14.40 -38.37 13.78
N ARG A 99 -13.14 -37.91 13.66
CA ARG A 99 -12.83 -36.53 13.27
C ARG A 99 -12.84 -36.41 11.76
N VAL A 100 -13.68 -35.52 11.23
CA VAL A 100 -13.86 -35.31 9.79
C VAL A 100 -13.58 -33.84 9.46
N LYS A 101 -13.00 -33.60 8.28
CA LYS A 101 -12.73 -32.25 7.77
C LYS A 101 -14.03 -31.51 7.46
N CYS A 102 -14.05 -30.23 7.78
CA CYS A 102 -15.21 -29.37 7.54
C CYS A 102 -15.33 -29.02 6.05
N SER A 103 -16.56 -29.00 5.54
CA SER A 103 -16.86 -28.56 4.16
C SER A 103 -17.49 -27.17 4.09
N LYS A 104 -18.07 -26.71 5.20
CA LYS A 104 -18.72 -25.40 5.34
C LYS A 104 -18.39 -24.82 6.70
N TRP A 105 -18.33 -23.49 6.76
CA TRP A 105 -17.98 -22.73 7.96
C TRP A 105 -19.00 -21.64 8.24
N VAL A 106 -19.14 -21.31 9.51
CA VAL A 106 -19.88 -20.14 9.97
C VAL A 106 -18.90 -19.15 10.58
N TYR A 107 -19.01 -17.89 10.17
CA TYR A 107 -18.08 -16.82 10.51
C TYR A 107 -18.70 -15.84 11.50
N ASP A 108 -17.86 -15.26 12.35
CA ASP A 108 -18.23 -14.12 13.19
C ASP A 108 -18.46 -12.89 12.32
N THR A 109 -19.66 -12.34 12.41
CA THR A 109 -20.08 -11.17 11.62
C THR A 109 -19.90 -9.85 12.36
N ASN A 110 -19.41 -9.85 13.61
CA ASN A 110 -19.29 -8.65 14.44
C ASN A 110 -18.34 -7.59 13.83
N THR A 111 -17.17 -8.02 13.37
CA THR A 111 -16.18 -7.10 12.76
C THR A 111 -16.48 -6.85 11.29
N PHE A 112 -16.55 -7.93 10.50
CA PHE A 112 -16.83 -7.89 9.07
C PHE A 112 -18.15 -8.60 8.78
N THR A 113 -18.99 -8.04 7.93
CA THR A 113 -20.22 -8.74 7.49
C THR A 113 -19.89 -9.84 6.50
N GLU A 114 -18.99 -9.56 5.56
CA GLU A 114 -18.44 -10.54 4.63
C GLU A 114 -17.06 -10.07 4.13
N THR A 115 -16.09 -10.99 4.10
CA THR A 115 -14.81 -10.81 3.43
C THR A 115 -14.73 -11.73 2.20
N PHE A 116 -13.84 -11.45 1.25
CA PHE A 116 -13.66 -12.35 0.11
C PHE A 116 -13.13 -13.72 0.58
N ALA A 117 -12.28 -13.72 1.62
CA ALA A 117 -11.82 -14.94 2.26
C ALA A 117 -12.95 -15.74 2.92
N SER A 118 -13.92 -15.09 3.59
CA SER A 118 -15.06 -15.80 4.18
C SER A 118 -16.03 -16.31 3.11
N LYS A 119 -16.28 -15.52 2.05
CA LYS A 119 -17.14 -15.91 0.92
C LYS A 119 -16.62 -17.16 0.21
N MET A 120 -15.31 -17.24 0.00
CA MET A 120 -14.66 -18.35 -0.70
C MET A 120 -14.17 -19.48 0.23
N ASN A 121 -14.38 -19.36 1.55
CA ASN A 121 -13.91 -20.29 2.56
C ASN A 121 -12.40 -20.58 2.55
N PHE A 122 -11.57 -19.54 2.47
CA PHE A 122 -10.10 -19.66 2.53
C PHE A 122 -9.58 -19.84 3.97
N VAL A 123 -10.02 -20.92 4.60
CA VAL A 123 -9.64 -21.34 5.95
C VAL A 123 -9.07 -22.76 5.90
N CYS A 124 -8.37 -23.17 6.97
CA CYS A 124 -7.80 -24.52 7.09
C CYS A 124 -6.85 -24.87 5.91
N ASP A 125 -7.11 -25.95 5.16
CA ASP A 125 -6.30 -26.39 4.02
C ASP A 125 -6.12 -25.26 2.97
N ASP A 126 -7.14 -24.43 2.80
CA ASP A 126 -7.17 -23.31 1.85
C ASP A 126 -6.68 -21.98 2.44
N ALA A 127 -6.23 -21.96 3.70
CA ALA A 127 -5.74 -20.73 4.33
C ALA A 127 -4.55 -20.11 3.59
N ILE A 128 -3.74 -20.94 2.92
CA ILE A 128 -2.56 -20.51 2.15
C ILE A 128 -2.94 -19.65 0.93
N LYS A 129 -4.17 -19.78 0.39
CA LYS A 129 -4.64 -18.98 -0.75
C LYS A 129 -4.67 -17.49 -0.45
N ARG A 130 -4.88 -17.11 0.82
CA ARG A 130 -4.84 -15.70 1.28
C ARG A 130 -3.45 -15.09 1.12
N SER A 131 -2.42 -15.83 1.55
CA SER A 131 -1.02 -15.43 1.40
C SER A 131 -0.61 -15.38 -0.07
N HIS A 132 -1.08 -16.33 -0.89
CA HIS A 132 -0.83 -16.31 -2.33
C HIS A 132 -1.44 -15.08 -3.01
N ALA A 133 -2.67 -14.68 -2.65
CA ALA A 133 -3.29 -13.47 -3.20
C ALA A 133 -2.46 -12.22 -2.90
N GLN A 134 -1.95 -12.09 -1.68
CA GLN A 134 -1.05 -10.98 -1.30
C GLN A 134 0.26 -11.04 -2.09
N MET A 135 0.88 -12.22 -2.19
CA MET A 135 2.11 -12.41 -2.96
C MET A 135 1.94 -12.04 -4.44
N ILE A 136 0.83 -12.43 -5.06
CA ILE A 136 0.52 -12.13 -6.46
C ILE A 136 0.33 -10.62 -6.64
N PHE A 137 -0.41 -9.95 -5.76
CA PHE A 137 -0.58 -8.49 -5.80
C PHE A 137 0.76 -7.75 -5.71
N TYR A 138 1.61 -8.11 -4.74
CA TYR A 138 2.94 -7.50 -4.61
C TYR A 138 3.89 -7.88 -5.75
N GLY A 139 3.71 -9.05 -6.37
CA GLY A 139 4.36 -9.40 -7.63
C GLY A 139 3.93 -8.47 -8.76
N GLY A 140 2.65 -8.12 -8.82
CA GLY A 140 2.11 -7.08 -9.70
C GLY A 140 2.78 -5.74 -9.47
N VAL A 141 2.83 -5.28 -8.21
CA VAL A 141 3.53 -4.04 -7.81
C VAL A 141 4.98 -4.00 -8.33
N LEU A 142 5.75 -5.08 -8.13
CA LEU A 142 7.13 -5.18 -8.61
C LEU A 142 7.23 -5.04 -10.14
N VAL A 143 6.40 -5.78 -10.87
CA VAL A 143 6.35 -5.70 -12.34
C VAL A 143 5.92 -4.32 -12.80
N GLY A 144 4.96 -3.71 -12.10
CA GLY A 144 4.47 -2.36 -12.32
C GLY A 144 5.55 -1.30 -12.22
N ASP A 145 6.31 -1.29 -11.12
CA ASP A 145 7.36 -0.31 -10.87
C ASP A 145 8.44 -0.29 -11.96
N VAL A 146 8.84 -1.47 -12.43
CA VAL A 146 9.83 -1.60 -13.51
C VAL A 146 9.21 -1.21 -14.85
N SER A 147 8.06 -1.80 -15.20
CA SER A 147 7.44 -1.63 -16.52
C SER A 147 6.92 -0.21 -16.75
N PHE A 148 6.16 0.35 -15.81
CA PHE A 148 5.66 1.72 -15.89
C PHE A 148 6.77 2.74 -15.73
N GLY A 149 7.84 2.44 -14.97
CA GLY A 149 9.04 3.27 -14.91
C GLY A 149 9.68 3.44 -16.31
N ILE A 150 9.98 2.32 -16.98
CA ILE A 150 10.55 2.30 -18.33
C ILE A 150 9.58 2.95 -19.35
N LEU A 151 8.29 2.65 -19.24
CA LEU A 151 7.28 3.22 -20.13
C LEU A 151 7.21 4.74 -19.98
N SER A 152 7.23 5.23 -18.74
CA SER A 152 7.27 6.65 -18.40
C SER A 152 8.48 7.36 -18.99
N ASP A 153 9.65 6.71 -19.05
CA ASP A 153 10.84 7.28 -19.69
C ASP A 153 10.66 7.37 -21.22
N LYS A 154 9.93 6.44 -21.83
CA LYS A 154 9.74 6.38 -23.29
C LYS A 154 8.65 7.30 -23.81
N ILE A 155 7.43 7.23 -23.26
CA ILE A 155 6.26 7.95 -23.79
C ILE A 155 5.96 9.27 -23.07
N GLY A 156 6.59 9.51 -21.91
CA GLY A 156 6.40 10.70 -21.07
C GLY A 156 5.67 10.41 -19.77
N ARG A 157 5.91 11.24 -18.76
CA ARG A 157 5.36 11.06 -17.40
C ARG A 157 3.86 11.21 -17.38
N LYS A 158 3.34 12.25 -18.03
CA LYS A 158 1.91 12.56 -18.04
C LYS A 158 1.09 11.46 -18.72
N LYS A 159 1.54 10.97 -19.87
CA LYS A 159 0.83 9.93 -20.62
C LYS A 159 0.81 8.61 -19.88
N THR A 160 1.94 8.21 -19.31
CA THR A 160 2.02 6.97 -18.53
C THR A 160 1.18 7.04 -17.26
N PHE A 161 1.16 8.19 -16.58
CA PHE A 161 0.26 8.41 -15.44
C PHE A 161 -1.22 8.25 -15.83
N LEU A 162 -1.65 8.87 -16.95
CA LEU A 162 -3.02 8.72 -17.44
C LEU A 162 -3.37 7.26 -17.78
N LEU A 163 -2.47 6.56 -18.49
CA LEU A 163 -2.65 5.15 -18.82
C LEU A 163 -2.79 4.28 -17.55
N SER A 164 -1.90 4.49 -16.58
CA SER A 164 -1.93 3.77 -15.30
C SER A 164 -3.23 4.00 -14.53
N THR A 165 -3.76 5.23 -14.58
CA THR A 165 -5.03 5.60 -13.91
C THR A 165 -6.22 4.91 -14.57
N ILE A 166 -6.28 4.89 -15.90
CA ILE A 166 -7.36 4.23 -16.65
C ILE A 166 -7.36 2.72 -16.39
N ILE A 167 -6.18 2.08 -16.46
CA ILE A 167 -6.05 0.64 -16.19
C ILE A 167 -6.47 0.34 -14.76
N THR A 168 -5.97 1.12 -13.78
CA THR A 168 -6.30 0.90 -12.37
C THR A 168 -7.80 1.01 -12.14
N LEU A 169 -8.46 2.05 -12.66
CA LEU A 169 -9.91 2.23 -12.48
C LEU A 169 -10.72 1.08 -13.08
N ALA A 170 -10.39 0.66 -14.31
CA ALA A 170 -11.08 -0.43 -14.98
C ALA A 170 -10.91 -1.76 -14.21
N MET A 171 -9.68 -2.08 -13.81
CA MET A 171 -9.39 -3.33 -13.09
C MET A 171 -9.96 -3.31 -11.67
N ALA A 172 -9.91 -2.18 -10.97
CA ALA A 172 -10.49 -2.01 -9.64
C ALA A 172 -11.99 -2.31 -9.59
N VAL A 173 -12.74 -1.78 -10.56
CA VAL A 173 -14.17 -2.06 -10.67
C VAL A 173 -14.38 -3.53 -11.02
N ALA A 174 -13.59 -4.10 -11.93
CA ALA A 174 -13.68 -5.52 -12.29
C ALA A 174 -13.40 -6.46 -11.10
N VAL A 175 -12.47 -6.12 -10.21
CA VAL A 175 -12.16 -6.92 -8.99
C VAL A 175 -13.41 -7.09 -8.13
N ALA A 176 -14.23 -6.05 -7.96
CA ALA A 176 -15.44 -6.12 -7.14
C ALA A 176 -16.43 -7.18 -7.67
N PHE A 177 -16.48 -7.40 -8.98
CA PHE A 177 -17.37 -8.40 -9.60
C PHE A 177 -16.76 -9.80 -9.73
N SER A 178 -15.55 -10.01 -9.22
CA SER A 178 -14.90 -11.33 -9.29
C SER A 178 -15.64 -12.37 -8.43
N GLN A 179 -15.85 -13.55 -9.01
CA GLN A 179 -16.55 -14.67 -8.35
C GLN A 179 -15.65 -15.89 -8.12
N THR A 180 -14.45 -15.89 -8.70
CA THR A 180 -13.49 -16.99 -8.57
C THR A 180 -12.14 -16.46 -8.09
N PHE A 181 -11.40 -17.30 -7.38
CA PHE A 181 -10.08 -16.94 -6.86
C PHE A 181 -9.10 -16.50 -7.96
N TYR A 182 -9.06 -17.25 -9.07
CA TYR A 182 -8.11 -16.98 -10.16
C TYR A 182 -8.37 -15.66 -10.85
N VAL A 183 -9.63 -15.32 -11.12
CA VAL A 183 -10.00 -14.02 -11.70
C VAL A 183 -9.65 -12.90 -10.73
N PHE A 184 -9.95 -13.08 -9.43
CA PHE A 184 -9.62 -12.11 -8.40
C PHE A 184 -8.10 -11.80 -8.38
N VAL A 185 -7.24 -12.81 -8.31
CA VAL A 185 -5.78 -12.58 -8.20
C VAL A 185 -5.16 -12.03 -9.48
N ILE A 186 -5.67 -12.38 -10.66
CA ILE A 186 -5.20 -11.79 -11.94
C ILE A 186 -5.54 -10.31 -12.00
N LEU A 187 -6.77 -9.94 -11.62
CA LEU A 187 -7.19 -8.54 -11.61
C LEU A 187 -6.42 -7.74 -10.55
N GLU A 188 -6.24 -8.28 -9.35
CA GLU A 188 -5.41 -7.66 -8.29
C GLU A 188 -3.94 -7.50 -8.71
N PHE A 189 -3.37 -8.45 -9.45
CA PHE A 189 -2.04 -8.29 -10.05
C PHE A 189 -1.98 -7.08 -10.97
N MET A 190 -2.98 -6.92 -11.84
CA MET A 190 -3.05 -5.78 -12.78
C MET A 190 -3.29 -4.45 -12.04
N VAL A 191 -4.13 -4.44 -11.00
CA VAL A 191 -4.34 -3.28 -10.13
C VAL A 191 -3.02 -2.91 -9.45
N GLY A 192 -2.35 -3.86 -8.80
CA GLY A 192 -1.06 -3.63 -8.13
C GLY A 192 -0.01 -3.06 -9.08
N ALA A 193 0.09 -3.61 -10.29
CA ALA A 193 1.05 -3.17 -11.30
C ALA A 193 0.78 -1.74 -11.80
N ALA A 194 -0.45 -1.46 -12.26
CA ALA A 194 -0.78 -0.15 -12.79
C ALA A 194 -0.77 0.92 -11.71
N HIS A 195 -1.33 0.61 -10.54
CA HIS A 195 -1.53 1.59 -9.49
C HIS A 195 -0.23 2.08 -8.87
N HIS A 196 0.64 1.14 -8.48
CA HIS A 196 1.91 1.51 -7.85
C HIS A 196 2.90 2.10 -8.86
N GLY A 197 2.89 1.61 -10.12
CA GLY A 197 3.62 2.23 -11.22
C GLY A 197 3.21 3.69 -11.44
N GLY A 198 1.91 3.99 -11.37
CA GLY A 198 1.39 5.37 -11.43
C GLY A 198 1.84 6.24 -10.25
N PHE A 199 1.85 5.68 -9.04
CA PHE A 199 2.35 6.35 -7.83
C PHE A 199 3.84 6.73 -7.94
N MET A 200 4.68 5.82 -8.44
CA MET A 200 6.10 6.09 -8.65
C MET A 200 6.32 7.26 -9.62
N ILE A 201 5.49 7.38 -10.66
CA ILE A 201 5.55 8.50 -11.59
C ILE A 201 5.19 9.82 -10.89
N CYS A 202 4.18 9.82 -10.03
CA CYS A 202 3.84 11.01 -9.22
C CYS A 202 4.98 11.42 -8.29
N CYS A 203 5.63 10.46 -7.62
CA CYS A 203 6.81 10.71 -6.79
C CYS A 203 7.94 11.37 -7.60
N VAL A 204 8.27 10.82 -8.77
CA VAL A 204 9.30 11.38 -9.65
C VAL A 204 8.92 12.79 -10.11
N MET A 205 7.72 12.98 -10.68
CA MET A 205 7.25 14.29 -11.15
C MET A 205 7.27 15.35 -10.04
N SER A 206 6.89 14.98 -8.80
CA SER A 206 6.88 15.90 -7.66
C SER A 206 8.27 16.47 -7.33
N LEU A 207 9.33 15.71 -7.62
CA LEU A 207 10.72 16.11 -7.38
C LEU A 207 11.33 16.85 -8.58
N GLU A 208 10.83 16.59 -9.79
CA GLU A 208 11.36 17.19 -11.03
C GLU A 208 11.02 18.68 -11.15
N TYR A 209 9.86 19.11 -10.65
CA TYR A 209 9.40 20.52 -10.72
C TYR A 209 9.91 21.41 -9.59
N VAL A 210 10.63 20.83 -8.63
CA VAL A 210 11.00 21.51 -7.39
C VAL A 210 12.51 21.69 -7.34
N GLY A 211 12.93 22.89 -6.93
CA GLY A 211 14.35 23.20 -6.79
C GLY A 211 15.06 22.28 -5.79
N PRO A 212 16.38 22.05 -5.94
CA PRO A 212 17.15 21.13 -5.09
C PRO A 212 16.97 21.35 -3.58
N SER A 213 16.86 22.61 -3.14
CA SER A 213 16.71 22.96 -1.72
C SER A 213 15.38 22.52 -1.11
N LYS A 214 14.33 22.39 -1.94
CA LYS A 214 12.96 22.09 -1.51
C LYS A 214 12.53 20.65 -1.76
N ARG A 215 13.40 19.81 -2.35
CA ARG A 215 13.10 18.38 -2.60
C ARG A 215 12.78 17.59 -1.34
N VAL A 216 13.33 17.94 -0.18
CA VAL A 216 12.95 17.30 1.10
C VAL A 216 11.51 17.66 1.50
N LEU A 217 11.15 18.93 1.31
CA LEU A 217 9.83 19.47 1.64
C LEU A 217 8.73 18.91 0.73
N THR A 218 9.08 18.42 -0.46
CA THR A 218 8.09 17.79 -1.37
C THR A 218 8.20 16.26 -1.37
N GLY A 219 9.38 15.69 -1.15
CA GLY A 219 9.56 14.24 -1.13
C GLY A 219 9.00 13.54 0.10
N ILE A 220 8.98 14.17 1.27
CA ILE A 220 8.47 13.53 2.50
C ILE A 220 6.94 13.62 2.60
N PRO A 221 6.30 14.79 2.39
CA PRO A 221 4.87 14.91 2.66
C PRO A 221 3.98 14.09 1.74
N ILE A 222 4.45 13.67 0.56
CA ILE A 222 3.69 12.75 -0.31
C ILE A 222 3.37 11.43 0.40
N HIS A 223 4.24 10.97 1.30
CA HIS A 223 3.98 9.80 2.12
C HIS A 223 3.00 10.07 3.26
N ILE A 224 2.77 11.33 3.67
CA ILE A 224 1.69 11.67 4.61
C ILE A 224 0.33 11.43 3.94
N PHE A 225 0.20 11.74 2.66
CA PHE A 225 -1.00 11.41 1.88
C PHE A 225 -1.23 9.90 1.80
N PHE A 226 -0.16 9.10 1.67
CA PHE A 226 -0.26 7.64 1.77
C PHE A 226 -0.85 7.18 3.12
N ALA A 227 -0.42 7.78 4.24
CA ALA A 227 -0.99 7.49 5.55
C ALA A 227 -2.48 7.88 5.64
N PHE A 228 -2.89 9.01 5.05
CA PHE A 228 -4.32 9.34 4.94
C PHE A 228 -5.11 8.31 4.14
N GLY A 229 -4.48 7.64 3.16
CA GLY A 229 -5.06 6.50 2.47
C GLY A 229 -5.37 5.32 3.40
N ILE A 230 -4.41 4.95 4.25
CA ILE A 230 -4.61 3.88 5.24
C ILE A 230 -5.72 4.25 6.23
N MET A 231 -5.76 5.51 6.69
CA MET A 231 -6.84 6.01 7.55
C MET A 231 -8.20 5.93 6.83
N TYR A 232 -8.24 6.27 5.55
CA TYR A 232 -9.46 6.23 4.74
C TYR A 232 -10.00 4.81 4.59
N ILE A 233 -9.15 3.83 4.24
CA ILE A 233 -9.61 2.43 4.13
C ILE A 233 -10.02 1.85 5.50
N ALA A 234 -9.35 2.21 6.59
CA ALA A 234 -9.78 1.82 7.93
C ALA A 234 -11.20 2.35 8.25
N LEU A 235 -11.47 3.62 7.91
CA LEU A 235 -12.79 4.22 8.06
C LEU A 235 -13.85 3.58 7.17
N MET A 236 -13.57 3.41 5.88
CA MET A 236 -14.51 2.77 4.94
C MET A 236 -14.77 1.31 5.31
N GLY A 237 -13.74 0.60 5.77
CA GLY A 237 -13.85 -0.74 6.29
C GLY A 237 -14.80 -0.82 7.49
N TYR A 238 -14.68 0.12 8.44
CA TYR A 238 -15.55 0.20 9.61
C TYR A 238 -17.02 0.51 9.26
N LEU A 239 -17.24 1.41 8.29
CA LEU A 239 -18.59 1.82 7.89
C LEU A 239 -19.31 0.76 7.04
N LEU A 240 -18.60 0.14 6.09
CA LEU A 240 -19.23 -0.74 5.08
C LEU A 240 -19.18 -2.22 5.48
N ARG A 241 -18.10 -2.66 6.13
CA ARG A 241 -17.86 -4.03 6.67
C ARG A 241 -17.94 -5.19 5.66
N ASN A 242 -18.36 -4.94 4.42
CA ASN A 242 -18.45 -5.89 3.32
C ASN A 242 -17.38 -5.56 2.27
N TRP A 243 -16.61 -6.57 1.87
CA TRP A 243 -15.51 -6.42 0.92
C TRP A 243 -15.92 -5.81 -0.43
N PHE A 244 -17.11 -6.12 -0.95
CA PHE A 244 -17.60 -5.61 -2.24
C PHE A 244 -17.77 -4.09 -2.20
N TYR A 245 -18.46 -3.59 -1.17
CA TYR A 245 -18.67 -2.15 -1.01
C TYR A 245 -17.37 -1.43 -0.66
N VAL A 246 -16.47 -2.03 0.12
CA VAL A 246 -15.15 -1.45 0.41
C VAL A 246 -14.30 -1.32 -0.87
N GLN A 247 -14.28 -2.34 -1.73
CA GLN A 247 -13.57 -2.29 -3.02
C GLN A 247 -14.12 -1.15 -3.90
N LEU A 248 -15.44 -0.99 -4.00
CA LEU A 248 -16.05 0.10 -4.76
C LEU A 248 -15.82 1.48 -4.13
N ALA A 249 -15.94 1.61 -2.80
CA ALA A 249 -15.75 2.87 -2.08
C ALA A 249 -14.31 3.38 -2.12
N VAL A 250 -13.34 2.47 -2.27
CA VAL A 250 -11.95 2.82 -2.52
C VAL A 250 -11.71 3.08 -4.00
N GLY A 251 -12.21 2.22 -4.90
CA GLY A 251 -11.97 2.32 -6.34
C GLY A 251 -12.64 3.51 -7.04
N ALA A 252 -13.89 3.81 -6.73
CA ALA A 252 -14.68 4.82 -7.44
C ALA A 252 -14.13 6.26 -7.30
N PRO A 253 -13.64 6.71 -6.12
CA PRO A 253 -12.99 8.02 -5.99
C PRO A 253 -11.79 8.25 -6.92
N PHE A 254 -11.16 7.20 -7.47
CA PHE A 254 -10.05 7.37 -8.41
C PHE A 254 -10.47 7.90 -9.77
N ALA A 255 -11.76 7.84 -10.11
CA ALA A 255 -12.29 8.56 -11.26
C ALA A 255 -12.03 10.07 -11.17
N VAL A 256 -11.92 10.64 -9.95
CA VAL A 256 -11.58 12.06 -9.74
C VAL A 256 -10.25 12.44 -10.40
N PHE A 257 -9.29 11.51 -10.45
CA PHE A 257 -7.98 11.75 -11.05
C PHE A 257 -8.06 11.93 -12.57
N LEU A 258 -9.05 11.32 -13.22
CA LEU A 258 -9.32 11.52 -14.65
C LEU A 258 -9.88 12.91 -14.96
N PHE A 259 -10.44 13.64 -13.99
CA PHE A 259 -10.99 14.98 -14.26
C PHE A 259 -9.93 16.07 -14.27
N TYR A 260 -8.85 15.95 -13.49
CA TYR A 260 -7.81 16.99 -13.41
C TYR A 260 -6.52 16.66 -14.16
N TRP A 261 -6.48 15.57 -14.93
CA TRP A 261 -5.31 15.17 -15.73
C TRP A 261 -4.78 16.29 -16.65
N TRP A 262 -5.68 17.12 -17.20
CA TRP A 262 -5.36 18.26 -18.06
C TRP A 262 -4.55 19.36 -17.35
N MET A 263 -4.65 19.47 -16.02
CA MET A 263 -3.93 20.47 -15.22
C MET A 263 -2.48 20.09 -15.01
N ILE A 264 -2.15 18.79 -15.11
CA ILE A 264 -0.81 18.27 -14.96
C ILE A 264 -0.04 18.49 -16.29
N PRO A 265 1.04 19.28 -16.29
CA PRO A 265 1.91 19.42 -17.46
C PRO A 265 2.77 18.16 -17.65
N GLU A 266 3.35 18.01 -18.85
CA GLU A 266 4.39 16.99 -19.08
C GLU A 266 5.71 17.43 -18.46
N SER A 267 6.50 16.48 -17.94
CA SER A 267 7.77 16.77 -17.27
C SER A 267 8.71 17.61 -18.13
N SER A 268 9.07 18.79 -17.63
CA SER A 268 10.02 19.67 -18.31
C SER A 268 11.40 19.01 -18.45
N ARG A 269 11.82 18.17 -17.49
CA ARG A 269 13.06 17.41 -17.60
C ARG A 269 13.01 16.35 -18.68
N TRP A 270 11.90 15.61 -18.74
CA TRP A 270 11.70 14.60 -19.78
C TRP A 270 11.68 15.23 -21.17
N LEU A 271 10.98 16.35 -21.35
CA LEU A 271 10.95 17.10 -22.61
C LEU A 271 12.35 17.52 -23.06
N LEU A 272 13.18 18.02 -22.13
CA LEU A 272 14.56 18.36 -22.41
C LEU A 272 15.40 17.14 -22.81
N SER A 273 15.24 16.00 -22.11
CA SER A 273 15.95 14.76 -22.47
C SER A 273 15.56 14.20 -23.84
N MET A 274 14.34 14.50 -24.30
CA MET A 274 13.82 14.10 -25.61
C MET A 274 14.08 15.14 -26.71
N GLY A 275 14.83 16.21 -26.43
CA GLY A 275 15.13 17.28 -27.39
C GLY A 275 13.94 18.18 -27.74
N LYS A 276 12.84 18.12 -26.98
CA LYS A 276 11.62 18.92 -27.20
C LYS A 276 11.72 20.27 -26.47
N TYR A 277 12.69 21.09 -26.88
CA TYR A 277 13.04 22.33 -26.19
C TYR A 277 11.91 23.37 -26.20
N ASP A 278 11.21 23.53 -27.32
CA ASP A 278 10.12 24.53 -27.45
C ASP A 278 8.96 24.25 -26.49
N ASP A 279 8.59 22.97 -26.33
CA ASP A 279 7.51 22.59 -25.42
C ASP A 279 7.94 22.72 -23.96
N ALA A 280 9.20 22.44 -23.64
CA ALA A 280 9.76 22.69 -22.32
C ALA A 280 9.76 24.19 -22.00
N GLU A 281 10.16 25.05 -22.93
CA GLU A 281 10.19 26.51 -22.77
C GLU A 281 8.77 27.05 -22.53
N LYS A 282 7.77 26.61 -23.31
CA LYS A 282 6.35 27.00 -23.08
C LYS A 282 5.89 26.71 -21.65
N ILE A 283 6.27 25.56 -21.09
CA ILE A 283 5.91 25.19 -19.72
C ILE A 283 6.65 26.08 -18.71
N ILE A 284 7.95 26.31 -18.89
CA ILE A 284 8.77 27.14 -18.01
C ILE A 284 8.26 28.60 -18.00
N GLN A 285 7.93 29.15 -19.17
CA GLN A 285 7.33 30.47 -19.32
C GLN A 285 5.98 30.57 -18.60
N ARG A 286 5.14 29.53 -18.71
CA ARG A 286 3.87 29.45 -17.97
C ARG A 286 4.10 29.44 -16.45
N ILE A 287 5.08 28.68 -15.96
CA ILE A 287 5.45 28.63 -14.54
C ILE A 287 5.91 30.00 -14.06
N ALA A 288 6.80 30.65 -14.80
CA ALA A 288 7.34 31.97 -14.45
C ALA A 288 6.24 33.05 -14.42
N LYS A 289 5.31 33.02 -15.39
CA LYS A 289 4.16 33.93 -15.44
C LYS A 289 3.26 33.78 -14.20
N VAL A 290 2.95 32.55 -13.79
CA VAL A 290 2.14 32.29 -12.58
C VAL A 290 2.88 32.67 -11.30
N ASN A 291 4.20 32.45 -11.27
CA ASN A 291 5.06 32.81 -10.13
C ASN A 291 5.46 34.30 -10.12
N LYS A 292 4.98 35.11 -11.09
CA LYS A 292 5.30 36.53 -11.24
C LYS A 292 6.82 36.81 -11.31
N LYS A 293 7.58 35.93 -11.97
CA LYS A 293 9.03 36.09 -12.19
C LYS A 293 9.28 36.59 -13.61
N LYS A 294 10.11 37.62 -13.74
CA LYS A 294 10.59 38.10 -15.05
C LYS A 294 11.75 37.19 -15.50
N ILE A 295 11.55 36.48 -16.59
CA ILE A 295 12.58 35.67 -17.24
C ILE A 295 12.70 36.11 -18.71
N PRO A 296 13.88 35.94 -19.34
CA PRO A 296 14.03 36.18 -20.77
C PRO A 296 13.07 35.29 -21.58
N SER A 297 12.77 35.70 -22.82
CA SER A 297 11.85 34.98 -23.73
C SER A 297 12.30 33.56 -24.07
N ARG A 298 13.61 33.28 -23.94
CA ARG A 298 14.19 31.95 -24.09
C ARG A 298 15.23 31.72 -23.00
N MET A 299 14.95 30.81 -22.07
CA MET A 299 15.87 30.40 -21.01
C MET A 299 16.67 29.15 -21.39
N ILE A 300 16.07 28.29 -22.21
CA ILE A 300 16.71 27.06 -22.69
C ILE A 300 17.58 27.40 -23.91
N ASP A 301 18.89 27.35 -23.70
CA ASP A 301 19.88 27.38 -24.77
C ASP A 301 20.47 25.98 -24.99
N GLU A 302 20.22 25.45 -26.18
CA GLU A 302 20.58 24.09 -26.61
C GLU A 302 22.10 23.84 -26.59
N LYS A 303 22.89 24.90 -26.77
CA LYS A 303 24.36 24.80 -26.80
C LYS A 303 24.98 24.79 -25.41
N THR A 304 24.27 25.31 -24.41
CA THR A 304 24.78 25.45 -23.03
C THR A 304 24.10 24.50 -22.05
N LEU A 305 22.98 23.86 -22.41
CA LEU A 305 22.40 22.79 -21.60
C LEU A 305 23.22 21.52 -21.71
N GLU A 306 23.63 20.98 -20.56
CA GLU A 306 24.11 19.60 -20.50
C GLU A 306 22.93 18.68 -20.84
N ASN A 307 22.97 18.06 -22.02
CA ASN A 307 21.99 17.05 -22.39
C ASN A 307 22.13 15.88 -21.41
N PRO A 308 21.09 15.55 -20.63
CA PRO A 308 21.11 14.32 -19.84
C PRO A 308 21.16 13.16 -20.83
N LYS A 309 22.33 12.53 -20.98
CA LYS A 309 22.48 11.33 -21.81
C LYS A 309 21.45 10.31 -21.34
N THR A 310 20.75 9.69 -22.27
CA THR A 310 19.83 8.57 -22.00
C THR A 310 20.65 7.43 -21.40
N ALA A 311 20.65 7.32 -20.08
CA ALA A 311 21.37 6.28 -19.36
C ALA A 311 20.48 5.04 -19.27
N ASN A 312 20.93 3.94 -19.86
CA ASN A 312 20.33 2.62 -19.66
C ASN A 312 20.52 2.14 -18.21
N VAL A 313 19.60 1.30 -17.73
CA VAL A 313 19.62 0.73 -16.37
C VAL A 313 20.94 0.00 -16.06
N TYR A 314 21.58 -0.63 -17.06
CA TYR A 314 22.87 -1.28 -16.89
C TYR A 314 24.00 -0.33 -16.46
N HIS A 315 23.87 0.98 -16.72
CA HIS A 315 24.86 1.95 -16.25
C HIS A 315 24.90 2.07 -14.71
N LEU A 316 23.84 1.67 -13.99
CA LEU A 316 23.89 1.58 -12.52
C LEU A 316 24.96 0.59 -12.04
N PHE A 317 25.34 -0.37 -12.88
CA PHE A 317 26.34 -1.39 -12.58
C PHE A 317 27.65 -1.19 -13.35
N SER A 318 27.80 -0.06 -14.05
CA SER A 318 28.96 0.19 -14.92
C SER A 318 30.26 0.48 -14.17
N THR A 319 30.18 1.04 -12.96
CA THR A 319 31.34 1.34 -12.11
C THR A 319 31.16 0.74 -10.73
N LEU A 320 32.26 0.32 -10.10
CA LEU A 320 32.23 -0.29 -8.77
C LEU A 320 31.56 0.62 -7.73
N GLU A 321 31.74 1.94 -7.83
CA GLU A 321 31.11 2.89 -6.93
C GLU A 321 29.58 2.95 -7.11
N MET A 322 29.08 2.97 -8.35
CA MET A 322 27.64 2.94 -8.62
C MET A 322 27.03 1.61 -8.22
N THR A 323 27.70 0.49 -8.50
CA THR A 323 27.28 -0.84 -8.05
C THR A 323 27.16 -0.89 -6.53
N LYS A 324 28.18 -0.42 -5.79
CA LYS A 324 28.15 -0.38 -4.31
C LYS A 324 26.96 0.44 -3.80
N ARG A 325 26.73 1.64 -4.34
CA ARG A 325 25.61 2.49 -3.91
C ARG A 325 24.25 1.86 -4.25
N THR A 326 24.11 1.24 -5.42
CA THR A 326 22.90 0.55 -5.86
C THR A 326 22.57 -0.64 -4.96
N ILE A 327 23.55 -1.50 -4.66
CA ILE A 327 23.36 -2.66 -3.77
C ILE A 327 22.94 -2.21 -2.36
N ILE A 328 23.58 -1.16 -1.82
CA ILE A 328 23.21 -0.60 -0.51
C ILE A 328 21.76 -0.11 -0.52
N LEU A 329 21.33 0.61 -1.56
CA LEU A 329 19.96 1.11 -1.66
C LEU A 329 18.94 -0.02 -1.79
N LEU A 330 19.22 -1.03 -2.64
CA LEU A 330 18.36 -2.21 -2.79
C LEU A 330 18.19 -2.96 -1.46
N TRP A 331 19.30 -3.21 -0.76
CA TRP A 331 19.26 -3.88 0.55
C TRP A 331 18.47 -3.07 1.57
N ASN A 332 18.71 -1.76 1.66
CA ASN A 332 17.95 -0.89 2.56
C ASN A 332 16.44 -0.94 2.24
N TRP A 333 16.07 -0.92 0.97
CA TRP A 333 14.66 -0.96 0.58
C TRP A 333 14.00 -2.28 0.95
N ILE A 334 14.69 -3.42 0.76
CA ILE A 334 14.22 -4.75 1.20
C ILE A 334 13.95 -4.75 2.71
N VAL A 335 14.91 -4.28 3.51
CA VAL A 335 14.77 -4.25 4.97
C VAL A 335 13.61 -3.35 5.40
N ILE A 336 13.50 -2.14 4.84
CA ILE A 336 12.42 -1.20 5.16
C ILE A 336 11.06 -1.77 4.78
N ALA A 337 10.92 -2.33 3.57
CA ALA A 337 9.67 -2.92 3.11
C ALA A 337 9.26 -4.12 3.99
N MET A 338 10.20 -5.00 4.32
CA MET A 338 9.95 -6.15 5.19
C MET A 338 9.46 -5.72 6.58
N VAL A 339 10.11 -4.73 7.20
CA VAL A 339 9.70 -4.24 8.53
C VAL A 339 8.34 -3.53 8.44
N TYR A 340 8.17 -2.63 7.46
CA TYR A 340 6.95 -1.83 7.32
C TYR A 340 5.72 -2.69 7.06
N TYR A 341 5.77 -3.53 6.02
CA TYR A 341 4.65 -4.40 5.67
C TYR A 341 4.50 -5.55 6.67
N GLY A 342 5.58 -6.08 7.23
CA GLY A 342 5.53 -7.10 8.27
C GLY A 342 4.76 -6.65 9.51
N VAL A 343 5.08 -5.46 10.05
CA VAL A 343 4.35 -4.88 11.20
C VAL A 343 2.90 -4.58 10.84
N THR A 344 2.67 -3.97 9.68
CA THR A 344 1.33 -3.53 9.27
C THR A 344 0.40 -4.72 9.00
N MET A 345 0.88 -5.78 8.35
CA MET A 345 0.10 -6.99 8.08
C MET A 345 -0.16 -7.80 9.35
N HIS A 346 0.78 -7.84 10.31
CA HIS A 346 0.58 -8.51 11.60
C HIS A 346 -0.51 -7.82 12.45
N THR A 347 -0.60 -6.50 12.35
CA THR A 347 -1.55 -5.67 13.11
C THR A 347 -3.01 -6.03 12.86
N GLY A 348 -3.34 -6.54 11.65
CA GLY A 348 -4.70 -6.89 11.28
C GLY A 348 -5.21 -8.26 11.76
N GLY A 349 -4.38 -9.14 12.30
CA GLY A 349 -4.83 -10.49 12.68
C GLY A 349 -4.51 -10.88 14.12
N ASN A 350 -3.40 -10.37 14.64
CA ASN A 350 -2.72 -10.98 15.78
C ASN A 350 -2.58 -10.03 16.96
N ILE A 351 -2.80 -8.73 16.77
CA ILE A 351 -2.83 -7.75 17.86
C ILE A 351 -4.25 -7.71 18.42
N GLY A 352 -4.39 -7.96 19.73
CA GLY A 352 -5.67 -7.85 20.43
C GLY A 352 -6.29 -6.46 20.29
N GLY A 353 -7.62 -6.38 20.35
CA GLY A 353 -8.37 -5.13 20.23
C GLY A 353 -9.19 -5.03 18.94
N ASN A 354 -9.59 -3.80 18.59
CA ASN A 354 -10.42 -3.55 17.42
C ASN A 354 -9.56 -3.44 16.15
N PHE A 355 -9.86 -4.27 15.15
CA PHE A 355 -9.16 -4.33 13.87
C PHE A 355 -8.98 -2.95 13.22
N TYR A 356 -10.08 -2.19 13.08
CA TYR A 356 -10.06 -0.91 12.38
C TYR A 356 -9.31 0.16 13.17
N LEU A 357 -9.49 0.18 14.50
CA LEU A 357 -8.81 1.11 15.38
C LEU A 357 -7.29 0.92 15.34
N ASN A 358 -6.83 -0.34 15.35
CA ASN A 358 -5.41 -0.65 15.29
C ASN A 358 -4.76 -0.12 13.99
N PHE A 359 -5.41 -0.32 12.84
CA PHE A 359 -4.95 0.26 11.57
C PHE A 359 -4.97 1.79 11.57
N PHE A 360 -6.01 2.40 12.14
CA PHE A 360 -6.13 3.84 12.21
C PHE A 360 -5.03 4.46 13.09
N ILE A 361 -4.72 3.86 14.25
CA ILE A 361 -3.63 4.29 15.13
C ILE A 361 -2.27 4.09 14.45
N LEU A 362 -2.06 2.98 13.77
CA LEU A 362 -0.81 2.76 13.04
C LEU A 362 -0.60 3.86 11.98
N ALA A 363 -1.64 4.21 11.22
CA ALA A 363 -1.59 5.25 10.21
C ALA A 363 -1.43 6.66 10.79
N ILE A 364 -2.11 7.00 11.90
CA ILE A 364 -2.03 8.34 12.49
C ILE A 364 -0.64 8.62 13.05
N VAL A 365 0.05 7.61 13.59
CA VAL A 365 1.41 7.73 14.12
C VAL A 365 2.43 8.04 13.02
N GLU A 366 2.16 7.65 11.76
CA GLU A 366 3.05 7.98 10.64
C GLU A 366 3.11 9.49 10.35
N VAL A 367 2.03 10.23 10.63
CA VAL A 367 1.95 11.68 10.35
C VAL A 367 2.96 12.48 11.19
N PRO A 368 2.93 12.45 12.54
CA PRO A 368 3.91 13.16 13.36
C PRO A 368 5.32 12.63 13.16
N ALA A 369 5.49 11.32 12.91
CA ALA A 369 6.80 10.75 12.60
C ALA A 369 7.42 11.36 11.34
N LYS A 370 6.65 11.48 10.25
CA LYS A 370 7.12 12.10 8.99
C LYS A 370 7.40 13.60 9.15
N LEU A 371 6.59 14.32 9.93
CA LEU A 371 6.83 15.74 10.24
C LEU A 371 8.13 15.92 11.05
N LEU A 372 8.38 15.05 12.03
CA LEU A 372 9.62 15.04 12.82
C LEU A 372 10.84 14.74 11.93
N VAL A 373 10.74 13.73 11.06
CA VAL A 373 11.81 13.43 10.09
C VAL A 373 12.07 14.63 9.19
N MET A 374 11.03 15.27 8.66
CA MET A 374 11.16 16.45 7.82
C MET A 374 11.87 17.61 8.53
N ALA A 375 11.55 17.86 9.81
CA ALA A 375 12.17 18.91 10.61
C ALA A 375 13.65 18.62 10.95
N THR A 376 14.00 17.34 11.14
CA THR A 376 15.35 16.93 11.54
C THR A 376 16.27 16.67 10.34
N LEU A 377 15.76 16.26 9.18
CA LEU A 377 16.55 15.81 8.02
C LEU A 377 17.56 16.85 7.54
N ASN A 378 17.15 18.11 7.51
CA ASN A 378 18.01 19.22 7.06
C ASN A 378 19.06 19.62 8.10
N ARG A 379 18.87 19.26 9.39
CA ARG A 379 19.78 19.64 10.49
C ARG A 379 20.82 18.57 10.77
N ALA A 380 20.39 17.31 10.93
CA ALA A 380 21.29 16.22 11.37
C ALA A 380 21.89 15.41 10.21
N GLY A 381 21.42 15.67 8.98
CA GLY A 381 21.86 14.98 7.77
C GLY A 381 21.19 13.61 7.56
N ARG A 382 21.05 13.23 6.29
CA ARG A 382 20.24 12.06 5.87
C ARG A 382 20.75 10.73 6.41
N LYS A 383 22.07 10.48 6.33
CA LYS A 383 22.67 9.19 6.72
C LYS A 383 22.52 8.92 8.21
N LYS A 384 22.80 9.91 9.06
CA LYS A 384 22.75 9.76 10.52
C LYS A 384 21.34 9.46 11.00
N ILE A 385 20.35 10.21 10.50
CA ILE A 385 18.93 10.00 10.84
C ILE A 385 18.46 8.63 10.37
N HIS A 386 18.81 8.22 9.15
CA HIS A 386 18.43 6.90 8.63
C HIS A 386 18.97 5.76 9.49
N CYS A 387 20.26 5.78 9.82
CA CYS A 387 20.87 4.78 10.70
C CYS A 387 20.24 4.79 12.10
N PHE A 388 20.01 5.97 12.69
CA PHE A 388 19.37 6.11 13.99
C PHE A 388 17.96 5.50 14.00
N CYS A 389 17.12 5.86 13.01
CA CYS A 389 15.76 5.32 12.90
C CYS A 389 15.75 3.80 12.70
N MET A 390 16.70 3.25 11.92
CA MET A 390 16.81 1.79 11.74
C MET A 390 17.20 1.08 13.05
N VAL A 391 18.15 1.63 13.82
CA VAL A 391 18.54 1.05 15.11
C VAL A 391 17.37 1.10 16.10
N VAL A 392 16.71 2.26 16.22
CA VAL A 392 15.54 2.42 17.10
C VAL A 392 14.40 1.48 16.70
N GLY A 393 14.11 1.38 15.40
CA GLY A 393 13.10 0.45 14.87
C GLY A 393 13.44 -1.00 15.17
N GLY A 394 14.71 -1.40 14.99
CA GLY A 394 15.18 -2.75 15.31
C GLY A 394 15.05 -3.07 16.81
N VAL A 395 15.45 -2.14 17.69
CA VAL A 395 15.27 -2.28 19.14
C VAL A 395 13.79 -2.39 19.51
N ALA A 396 12.93 -1.54 18.94
CA ALA A 396 11.49 -1.59 19.18
C ALA A 396 10.87 -2.93 18.74
N CYS A 397 11.27 -3.47 17.58
CA CYS A 397 10.85 -4.80 17.14
C CYS A 397 11.31 -5.88 18.11
N MET A 398 12.56 -5.85 18.61
CA MET A 398 13.01 -6.80 19.64
C MET A 398 12.22 -6.67 20.94
N CYS A 399 11.82 -5.45 21.33
CA CYS A 399 11.02 -5.23 22.53
C CYS A 399 9.63 -5.90 22.47
N THR A 400 9.08 -6.13 21.28
CA THR A 400 7.79 -6.85 21.14
C THR A 400 7.86 -8.29 21.65
N ILE A 401 9.05 -8.92 21.68
CA ILE A 401 9.24 -10.25 22.25
C ILE A 401 8.86 -10.25 23.74
N PHE A 402 9.20 -9.20 24.48
CA PHE A 402 8.82 -9.09 25.89
C PHE A 402 7.31 -8.99 26.07
N THR A 403 6.60 -8.31 25.16
CA THR A 403 5.13 -8.22 25.23
C THR A 403 4.46 -9.56 24.98
N VAL A 404 5.03 -10.43 24.14
CA VAL A 404 4.50 -11.79 23.92
C VAL A 404 4.80 -12.70 25.12
N ILE A 405 5.99 -12.60 25.70
CA ILE A 405 6.40 -13.43 26.84
C ILE A 405 5.65 -13.05 28.12
N TYR A 406 5.49 -11.76 28.41
CA TYR A 406 4.94 -11.26 29.68
C TYR A 406 3.50 -10.73 29.58
N GLY A 407 3.01 -10.39 28.38
CA GLY A 407 1.68 -9.83 28.15
C GLY A 407 0.63 -10.83 27.69
N GLY A 408 0.99 -12.10 27.45
CA GLY A 408 0.02 -13.17 27.21
C GLY A 408 -0.73 -13.51 28.49
N ASP A 409 -2.05 -13.32 28.48
CA ASP A 409 -2.97 -13.62 29.58
C ASP A 409 -2.59 -14.90 30.36
N GLY A 410 -2.28 -14.74 31.65
CA GLY A 410 -2.62 -15.71 32.70
C GLY A 410 -1.85 -17.03 32.80
N LYS A 411 -0.62 -17.16 32.25
CA LYS A 411 0.14 -18.44 32.36
C LYS A 411 0.99 -18.64 33.63
N ASN A 412 0.92 -17.74 34.62
CA ASN A 412 1.66 -17.88 35.89
C ASN A 412 0.77 -17.77 37.14
N CYS A 413 -0.41 -18.38 37.15
CA CYS A 413 -1.16 -18.62 38.38
C CYS A 413 -1.78 -20.01 38.34
N ASN A 414 -1.07 -20.99 38.88
CA ASN A 414 -1.63 -22.05 39.72
C ASN A 414 -0.46 -22.72 40.46
N HIS A 415 -0.35 -22.33 41.73
CA HIS A 415 0.11 -23.22 42.79
C HIS A 415 -0.88 -24.37 42.97
#